data_AF-A0AAW8JR26-F1
#
_entry.id   AF-A0AAW8JR26-F1
#
_cell.length_a   1.000
_cell.length_b   1.000
_cell.length_c   1.000
_cell.angle_alpha   90.00
_cell.angle_beta   90.00
_cell.angle_gamma   90.00
#
_symmetry.space_group_name_H-M   'P 1'
#
loop_
_entity.id
_entity.type
_entity.pdbx_description
1 polymer ?
#
loop_
_entity_poly.entity_id
_entity_poly.type
_entity_poly.pdbx_seq_one_letter_code
_entity_poly.pdbx_strand_id
1 'polypeptide(L)'
;MLAFVLTYLSLFHQKYTLIDRIVVDKLGKVEVIGGGFPLQFLVDGEISPGGSIALDPLNIIIGIDQFIFLYFILDYLFWLMCLLVGYAFFRKIKVKL
;
A
#
# COMPACT_ATOMS: atom_id res chain seq x y z
N MET A 1 13.62 8.31 6.67
CA MET A 1 14.03 7.65 5.41
C MET A 1 13.75 6.15 5.42
N LEU A 2 14.18 5.38 6.43
CA LEU A 2 13.97 3.92 6.46
C LEU A 2 12.48 3.51 6.40
N ALA A 3 11.59 4.18 7.15
CA ALA A 3 10.14 3.91 7.09
C ALA A 3 9.58 4.03 5.65
N PHE A 4 10.01 5.07 4.93
CA PHE A 4 9.61 5.29 3.53
C PHE A 4 10.11 4.18 2.59
N VAL A 5 11.34 3.70 2.81
CA VAL A 5 11.88 2.55 2.06
C VAL A 5 11.05 1.30 2.32
N LEU A 6 10.66 1.04 3.58
CA LEU A 6 9.81 -0.10 3.94
C LEU A 6 8.42 0.01 3.32
N THR A 7 7.81 1.19 3.33
CA THR A 7 6.55 1.47 2.61
C THR A 7 6.69 1.22 1.12
N TYR A 8 7.79 1.63 0.49
CA TYR A 8 8.00 1.37 -0.93
C TYR A 8 8.21 -0.13 -1.21
N LEU A 9 9.00 -0.82 -0.39
CA LEU A 9 9.20 -2.26 -0.51
C LEU A 9 7.91 -3.05 -0.25
N SER A 10 6.97 -2.51 0.52
CA SER A 10 5.68 -3.16 0.78
C SER A 10 4.81 -3.28 -0.48
N LEU A 11 5.10 -2.51 -1.55
CA LEU A 11 4.45 -2.65 -2.86
C LEU A 11 4.65 -4.04 -3.49
N PHE A 12 5.75 -4.72 -3.19
CA PHE A 12 5.99 -6.09 -3.68
C PHE A 12 5.07 -7.11 -3.01
N HIS A 13 4.43 -6.75 -1.89
CA HIS A 13 3.38 -7.55 -1.30
C HIS A 13 2.06 -7.27 -2.01
N GLN A 14 1.78 -8.09 -3.04
CA GLN A 14 0.56 -8.00 -3.84
C GLN A 14 -0.50 -8.98 -3.34
N LYS A 15 -1.73 -8.51 -3.19
CA LYS A 15 -2.89 -9.33 -2.80
C LYS A 15 -4.16 -8.79 -3.45
N TYR A 16 -5.12 -9.68 -3.67
CA TYR A 16 -6.48 -9.28 -3.98
C TYR A 16 -7.12 -8.52 -2.83
N THR A 17 -7.73 -7.38 -3.15
CA THR A 17 -8.47 -6.51 -2.24
C THR A 17 -9.82 -6.14 -2.86
N LEU A 18 -10.81 -5.91 -2.02
CA LEU A 18 -12.14 -5.49 -2.46
C LEU A 18 -12.21 -3.98 -2.41
N ILE A 19 -12.47 -3.35 -3.55
CA ILE A 19 -12.71 -1.91 -3.62
C ILE A 19 -14.11 -1.63 -4.15
N ASP A 20 -14.69 -0.53 -3.67
CA ASP A 20 -15.98 -0.06 -4.15
C ASP A 20 -15.78 0.64 -5.51
N ARG A 21 -16.41 0.10 -6.56
CA ARG A 21 -16.43 0.65 -7.92
C ARG A 21 -17.85 0.80 -8.42
N ILE A 22 -18.06 1.69 -9.38
CA ILE A 22 -19.35 1.81 -10.06
C ILE A 22 -19.44 0.70 -11.11
N VAL A 23 -20.31 -0.27 -10.87
CA VAL A 23 -20.60 -1.36 -11.81
C VAL A 23 -22.06 -1.25 -12.21
N VAL A 24 -22.32 -0.94 -13.49
CA VAL A 24 -23.67 -0.86 -14.06
C VAL A 24 -24.61 0.01 -13.20
N ASP A 25 -24.24 1.29 -13.03
CA ASP A 25 -24.99 2.32 -12.28
C ASP A 25 -25.22 2.02 -10.78
N LYS A 26 -24.45 1.10 -10.19
CA LYS A 26 -24.49 0.80 -8.75
C LYS A 26 -23.10 0.74 -8.15
N LEU A 27 -22.97 1.13 -6.88
CA LEU A 27 -21.76 0.88 -6.10
C LEU A 27 -21.67 -0.63 -5.81
N GLY A 28 -20.64 -1.28 -6.33
CA GLY A 28 -20.37 -2.70 -6.15
C GLY A 28 -18.96 -2.95 -5.67
N LYS A 29 -18.75 -4.03 -4.91
CA LYS A 29 -17.41 -4.47 -4.51
C LYS A 29 -16.80 -5.30 -5.62
N VAL A 30 -15.66 -4.85 -6.12
CA VAL A 30 -14.88 -5.55 -7.15
C VAL A 30 -13.56 -5.99 -6.55
N GLU A 31 -13.20 -7.24 -6.80
CA GLU A 31 -11.92 -7.80 -6.42
C GLU A 31 -10.85 -7.34 -7.40
N VAL A 32 -9.81 -6.69 -6.89
CA VAL A 32 -8.71 -6.13 -7.67
C VAL A 32 -7.38 -6.48 -7.04
N ILE A 33 -6.32 -6.53 -7.84
CA ILE A 33 -4.97 -6.72 -7.30
C ILE A 33 -4.48 -5.38 -6.75
N GLY A 34 -3.92 -5.41 -5.55
CA GLY A 34 -3.30 -4.26 -4.91
C GLY A 34 -1.99 -4.59 -4.25
N GLY A 35 -1.06 -3.64 -4.28
CA GLY A 35 0.24 -3.67 -3.65
C GLY A 35 0.28 -2.76 -2.43
N GLY A 36 1.00 -3.21 -1.41
CA GLY A 36 1.17 -2.50 -0.14
C GLY A 36 0.86 -3.40 1.05
N PHE A 37 1.55 -3.15 2.15
CA PHE A 37 1.37 -3.85 3.41
C PHE A 37 1.66 -2.95 4.61
N PRO A 38 0.73 -2.84 5.58
CA PRO A 38 -0.49 -3.65 5.76
C PRO A 38 -1.69 -3.27 4.89
N LEU A 39 -1.72 -2.09 4.28
CA LEU A 39 -2.85 -1.64 3.46
C LEU A 39 -2.44 -1.48 2.00
N GLN A 40 -3.26 -1.97 1.07
CA GLN A 40 -2.96 -1.89 -0.37
C GLN A 40 -3.22 -0.48 -0.87
N PHE A 41 -2.17 0.33 -0.99
CA PHE A 41 -2.29 1.74 -1.38
C PHE A 41 -2.05 2.00 -2.87
N LEU A 42 -1.60 1.00 -3.63
CA LEU A 42 -1.59 1.03 -5.08
C LEU A 42 -2.44 -0.14 -5.57
N VAL A 43 -3.55 0.13 -6.23
CA VAL A 43 -4.48 -0.90 -6.70
C VAL A 43 -4.64 -0.80 -8.21
N ASP A 44 -5.00 -1.92 -8.83
CA ASP A 44 -5.40 -1.97 -10.23
C ASP A 44 -6.50 -0.91 -10.46
N GLY A 45 -6.44 -0.18 -11.58
CA GLY A 45 -7.36 0.91 -11.91
C GLY A 45 -8.62 0.45 -12.64
N GLU A 46 -9.54 1.38 -12.91
CA GLU A 46 -10.83 1.07 -13.58
C GLU A 46 -10.67 0.75 -15.07
N ILE A 47 -9.68 1.37 -15.72
CA ILE A 47 -9.39 1.22 -17.15
C ILE A 47 -8.37 0.13 -17.46
N SER A 48 -7.87 -0.56 -16.44
CA SER A 48 -6.88 -1.60 -16.60
C SER A 48 -7.46 -2.79 -17.37
N PRO A 49 -6.79 -3.29 -18.42
CA PRO A 49 -7.24 -4.47 -19.17
C PRO A 49 -7.17 -5.78 -18.35
N GLY A 50 -6.68 -5.72 -17.11
CA GLY A 50 -6.95 -6.71 -16.07
C GLY A 50 -5.71 -7.19 -15.32
N GLY A 51 -5.77 -7.13 -14.00
CA GLY A 51 -5.12 -8.09 -13.10
C GLY A 51 -3.63 -7.87 -12.86
N SER A 52 -3.12 -6.66 -13.07
CA SER A 52 -1.75 -6.34 -12.70
C SER A 52 -1.62 -4.89 -12.31
N ILE A 53 -0.96 -4.63 -11.18
CA ILE A 53 -0.45 -3.29 -10.91
C ILE A 53 0.88 -3.11 -11.63
N ALA A 54 1.04 -2.00 -12.30
CA ALA A 54 2.31 -1.64 -12.89
C ALA A 54 2.98 -0.59 -11.99
N LEU A 55 4.21 -0.87 -11.56
CA LEU A 55 5.00 0.07 -10.73
C LEU A 55 5.55 1.25 -11.55
N ASP A 56 4.84 1.65 -12.61
CA ASP A 56 5.18 2.79 -13.46
C ASP A 56 4.34 4.00 -13.02
N PRO A 57 4.98 5.11 -12.59
CA PRO A 57 4.28 6.34 -12.23
C PRO A 57 3.35 6.87 -13.34
N LEU A 58 3.66 6.59 -14.62
CA LEU A 58 2.83 6.99 -15.74
C LEU A 58 1.44 6.36 -15.69
N ASN A 59 1.33 5.14 -15.16
CA ASN A 59 0.08 4.40 -15.09
C ASN A 59 -0.86 4.95 -14.01
N ILE A 60 -0.31 5.56 -12.96
CA ILE A 60 -1.10 6.32 -11.98
C ILE A 60 -1.71 7.57 -12.64
N ILE A 61 -0.95 8.25 -13.49
CA ILE A 61 -1.39 9.48 -14.17
C ILE A 61 -2.46 9.17 -15.23
N ILE A 62 -2.28 8.08 -15.98
CA ILE A 62 -3.21 7.65 -17.04
C ILE A 62 -4.46 7.00 -16.43
N GLY A 63 -4.42 6.59 -15.17
CA GLY A 63 -5.54 5.96 -14.44
C GLY A 63 -5.58 4.44 -14.56
N ILE A 64 -4.54 3.82 -15.13
CA ILE A 64 -4.37 2.37 -15.21
C ILE A 64 -4.16 1.78 -13.82
N ASP A 65 -3.46 2.50 -12.94
CA ASP A 65 -3.31 2.18 -11.52
C ASP A 65 -3.95 3.30 -10.69
N GLN A 66 -4.55 2.95 -9.56
CA GLN A 66 -5.17 3.89 -8.65
C GLN A 66 -4.37 3.96 -7.34
N PHE A 67 -3.97 5.17 -6.96
CA PHE A 67 -3.24 5.42 -5.72
C PHE A 67 -4.18 5.87 -4.60
N ILE A 68 -4.27 5.06 -3.54
CA ILE A 68 -5.08 5.35 -2.36
C ILE A 68 -4.21 6.07 -1.33
N PHE A 69 -4.19 7.40 -1.45
CA PHE A 69 -3.32 8.27 -0.65
C PHE A 69 -3.47 8.08 0.87
N LEU A 70 -4.70 7.86 1.36
CA LEU A 70 -4.95 7.61 2.78
C LEU A 70 -4.26 6.32 3.24
N TYR A 71 -4.33 5.26 2.46
CA TYR A 71 -3.73 3.98 2.81
C TYR A 71 -2.21 4.07 2.80
N PHE A 72 -1.64 4.83 1.87
CA PHE A 72 -0.20 5.11 1.85
C PHE A 72 0.28 5.80 3.13
N ILE A 73 -0.44 6.81 3.61
CA ILE A 73 -0.10 7.49 4.87
C ILE A 73 -0.16 6.52 6.05
N LEU A 74 -1.22 5.71 6.13
CA LEU A 74 -1.38 4.73 7.21
C LEU A 74 -0.28 3.66 7.17
N ASP A 75 0.09 3.19 5.98
CA ASP A 75 1.20 2.25 5.76
C ASP A 75 2.52 2.83 6.24
N TYR A 76 2.82 4.07 5.85
CA TYR A 76 4.00 4.79 6.29
C TYR A 76 4.05 4.95 7.82
N LEU A 77 2.95 5.35 8.45
CA LEU A 77 2.86 5.49 9.89
C LEU A 77 3.04 4.14 10.60
N PHE A 78 2.52 3.06 10.04
CA PHE A 78 2.72 1.70 10.53
C PHE A 78 4.22 1.34 10.56
N TRP A 79 4.93 1.50 9.44
CA TRP A 79 6.36 1.18 9.38
C TRP A 79 7.19 2.09 10.28
N LEU A 80 6.84 3.37 10.38
CA LEU A 80 7.46 4.29 11.32
C LEU A 80 7.29 3.84 12.77
N MET A 81 6.08 3.43 13.16
CA MET A 81 5.78 2.89 14.48
C MET A 81 6.58 1.62 14.77
N CYS A 82 6.64 0.67 13.84
CA CYS A 82 7.45 -0.55 13.99
C CYS A 82 8.93 -0.23 14.24
N LEU A 83 9.48 0.73 13.50
CA LEU A 83 10.87 1.17 13.68
C LEU A 83 11.09 1.84 15.05
N LEU A 84 10.16 2.69 15.50
CA LEU A 84 10.24 3.35 16.81
C LEU A 84 10.18 2.34 17.96
N VAL A 85 9.28 1.36 17.88
CA VAL A 85 9.15 0.28 18.86
C VAL A 85 10.42 -0.58 18.88
N GLY A 86 10.91 -0.98 17.70
CA GLY A 86 12.16 -1.72 17.58
C GLY A 86 13.34 -0.95 18.19
N TYR A 87 13.47 0.33 17.86
CA TYR A 87 14.52 1.18 18.42
C TYR A 87 14.44 1.31 19.94
N ALA A 88 13.25 1.53 20.49
CA ALA A 88 13.04 1.61 21.94
C ALA A 88 13.40 0.29 22.64
N PHE A 89 13.05 -0.85 22.04
CA PHE A 89 13.40 -2.17 22.53
C PHE A 89 14.93 -2.40 22.53
N PHE A 90 15.61 -2.12 21.42
CA PHE A 90 17.07 -2.23 21.34
C PHE A 90 17.78 -1.31 22.33
N ARG A 91 17.26 -0.09 22.55
CA ARG A 91 17.81 0.83 23.55
C ARG A 91 17.66 0.26 24.97
N LYS A 92 16.51 -0.32 25.31
CA LYS A 92 16.30 -0.94 26.63
C LYS A 92 17.25 -2.11 26.88
N ILE A 93 17.56 -2.91 25.86
CA ILE A 93 18.55 -4.00 25.98
C ILE A 93 19.94 -3.42 26.26
N LYS A 94 20.38 -2.41 25.50
CA LYS A 94 21.68 -1.77 25.70
C LYS A 94 21.87 -1.12 27.07
N VAL A 95 20.82 -0.61 27.70
CA VAL A 95 20.89 -0.01 29.04
C VAL A 95 20.94 -1.06 30.15
N LYS A 96 20.48 -2.30 29.88
CA LYS A 96 20.50 -3.42 30.82
C LYS A 96 21.78 -4.26 30.76
N LEU A 97 22.61 -4.09 29.73
CA LEU A 97 23.90 -4.76 29.55
C LEU A 97 25.02 -3.91 30.15
#